data_AF-A0A386ZIM5-F1
#
_entry.id   AF-A0A386ZIM5-F1
#
_cell.length_a   1.000
_cell.length_b   1.000
_cell.length_c   1.000
_cell.angle_alpha   90.00
_cell.angle_beta   90.00
_cell.angle_gamma   90.00
#
_symmetry.space_group_name_H-M   'P 1'
#
loop_
_entity.id
_entity.type
_entity.pdbx_description
1 polymer ?
#
loop_
_entity_poly.entity_id
_entity_poly.type
_entity_poly.pdbx_seq_one_letter_code
_entity_poly.pdbx_strand_id
1 'polypeptide(L)'
;MFGATSALAAGAALSACGGKKHDKPVTAPVSPPASTGTPPNLIMIIRHAEKPDGSGKPYGLTADGDRDEESLTTRGWTRAGALIGLFDPRNGDGSPAALRPGLARPATIFASNAGAHGSKRPEQTVTPLAAALGSTVDTRFSKGQEAELVAALAGAPGPVLISWQHENIGSIIAHLGQVTPTPPSSWPGERFDLVYLFTRNDKGWNFAQHTQNLLSGDSATPIS
;
A
#
# COMPACT_ATOMS: atom_id res chain seq x y z
N MET A 1 -55.16 -15.73 -43.95
CA MET A 1 -54.04 -15.27 -43.11
C MET A 1 -52.89 -16.25 -43.28
N PHE A 2 -51.71 -15.71 -43.60
CA PHE A 2 -50.35 -16.27 -43.59
C PHE A 2 -50.15 -17.57 -42.78
N GLY A 3 -49.33 -18.56 -43.12
CA GLY A 3 -48.27 -18.81 -44.10
C GLY A 3 -47.62 -20.16 -43.69
N ALA A 4 -47.44 -21.10 -44.59
CA ALA A 4 -46.16 -21.49 -45.21
C ALA A 4 -45.23 -22.43 -44.39
N THR A 5 -44.94 -23.57 -45.05
CA THR A 5 -43.67 -24.32 -45.16
C THR A 5 -43.16 -25.30 -44.10
N SER A 6 -42.97 -26.53 -44.61
CA SER A 6 -42.19 -27.67 -44.10
C SER A 6 -40.70 -27.37 -43.96
N ALA A 7 -39.99 -28.14 -43.11
CA ALA A 7 -38.86 -29.01 -43.53
C ALA A 7 -38.13 -29.71 -42.35
N LEU A 8 -37.81 -30.98 -42.63
CA LEU A 8 -36.63 -31.79 -42.29
C LEU A 8 -36.14 -32.03 -40.85
N ALA A 9 -35.92 -33.33 -40.62
CA ALA A 9 -35.15 -33.94 -39.55
C ALA A 9 -33.63 -33.72 -39.70
N ALA A 10 -32.92 -33.70 -38.57
CA ALA A 10 -31.57 -34.23 -38.43
C ALA A 10 -31.27 -34.45 -36.94
N GLY A 11 -30.79 -35.64 -36.59
CA GLY A 11 -30.39 -35.98 -35.23
C GLY A 11 -29.07 -35.34 -34.82
N ALA A 12 -28.81 -35.33 -33.52
CA ALA A 12 -27.45 -35.27 -33.00
C ALA A 12 -27.38 -36.13 -31.73
N ALA A 13 -26.45 -37.07 -31.78
CA ALA A 13 -26.17 -38.07 -30.77
C ALA A 13 -25.55 -37.46 -29.51
N LEU A 14 -25.75 -38.18 -28.40
CA LEU A 14 -24.99 -38.07 -27.17
C LEU A 14 -23.49 -38.20 -27.44
N SER A 15 -22.73 -37.14 -27.15
CA SER A 15 -21.32 -37.23 -26.78
C SER A 15 -20.86 -35.93 -26.14
N ALA A 16 -20.72 -35.96 -24.81
CA ALA A 16 -19.82 -35.05 -24.12
C ALA A 16 -18.89 -35.93 -23.28
N CYS A 17 -17.72 -36.16 -23.84
CA CYS A 17 -16.59 -36.84 -23.22
C CYS A 17 -16.20 -36.14 -21.92
N GLY A 18 -15.83 -36.94 -20.92
CA GLY A 18 -15.25 -36.46 -19.67
C GLY A 18 -13.96 -35.70 -19.91
N GLY A 19 -13.93 -34.45 -19.45
CA GLY A 19 -12.70 -33.70 -19.22
C GLY A 19 -12.36 -33.79 -17.74
N LYS A 20 -11.41 -34.66 -17.37
CA LYS A 20 -10.74 -34.59 -16.08
C LYS A 20 -10.02 -33.25 -16.01
N LYS A 21 -10.47 -32.35 -15.13
CA LYS A 21 -9.69 -31.18 -14.75
C LYS A 21 -8.43 -31.69 -14.07
N HIS A 22 -7.29 -31.54 -14.74
CA HIS A 22 -5.99 -31.69 -14.09
C HIS A 22 -5.82 -30.49 -13.15
N ASP A 23 -6.02 -30.72 -11.85
CA ASP A 23 -5.48 -29.84 -10.82
C ASP A 23 -3.96 -29.87 -10.96
N LYS A 24 -3.39 -28.82 -11.56
CA LYS A 24 -1.96 -28.58 -11.44
C LYS A 24 -1.71 -28.15 -9.99
N PRO A 25 -0.77 -28.78 -9.28
CA PRO A 25 -0.40 -28.33 -7.94
C PRO A 25 0.09 -26.89 -8.04
N VAL A 26 -0.57 -25.99 -7.32
CA VAL A 26 -0.08 -24.64 -7.06
C VAL A 26 1.17 -24.83 -6.20
N THR A 27 2.35 -24.69 -6.81
CA THR A 27 3.61 -24.62 -6.09
C THR A 27 3.54 -23.46 -5.11
N ALA A 28 3.78 -23.74 -3.82
CA ALA A 28 3.96 -22.71 -2.80
C ALA A 28 5.00 -21.68 -3.27
N PRO A 29 4.84 -20.38 -2.94
CA PRO A 29 5.81 -19.37 -3.29
C PRO A 29 7.18 -19.76 -2.71
N VAL A 30 8.17 -19.86 -3.59
CA VAL A 30 9.57 -20.09 -3.23
C VAL A 30 10.02 -18.84 -2.49
N SER A 31 10.52 -19.00 -1.26
CA SER A 31 11.09 -17.90 -0.49
C SER A 31 12.13 -17.16 -1.34
N PRO A 32 12.09 -15.82 -1.43
CA PRO A 32 13.03 -15.07 -2.24
C PRO A 32 14.47 -15.34 -1.75
N PRO A 33 15.46 -15.35 -2.66
CA PRO A 33 16.86 -15.47 -2.27
C PRO A 33 17.23 -14.35 -1.29
N ALA A 34 18.09 -14.67 -0.32
CA ALA A 34 18.55 -13.70 0.66
C ALA A 34 19.23 -12.50 -0.03
N SER A 35 18.63 -11.32 0.09
CA SER A 35 19.19 -10.07 -0.38
C SER A 35 20.51 -9.77 0.32
N THR A 36 21.57 -9.48 -0.44
CA THR A 36 22.95 -9.36 0.06
C THR A 36 23.33 -7.95 0.53
N GLY A 37 22.35 -7.09 0.82
CA GLY A 37 22.56 -5.69 1.22
C GLY A 37 22.22 -5.43 2.69
N THR A 38 22.85 -4.41 3.29
CA THR A 38 22.44 -3.92 4.61
C THR A 38 21.08 -3.23 4.50
N PRO A 39 20.09 -3.57 5.36
CA PRO A 39 18.81 -2.85 5.40
C PRO A 39 18.99 -1.37 5.79
N PRO A 40 18.06 -0.48 5.42
CA PRO A 40 18.09 0.93 5.82
C PRO A 40 18.05 1.09 7.35
N ASN A 41 18.62 2.17 7.86
CA ASN A 41 18.59 2.44 9.31
C ASN A 41 17.22 2.90 9.82
N LEU A 42 16.33 3.37 8.93
CA LEU A 42 14.98 3.82 9.25
C LEU A 42 13.99 3.38 8.17
N ILE A 43 12.93 2.70 8.62
CA ILE A 43 11.74 2.40 7.83
C ILE A 43 10.57 3.16 8.44
N MET A 44 9.80 3.83 7.59
CA MET A 44 8.57 4.51 7.94
C MET A 44 7.43 3.83 7.20
N ILE A 45 6.37 3.45 7.90
CA ILE A 45 5.20 2.80 7.30
C ILE A 45 3.96 3.65 7.55
N ILE A 46 3.23 3.94 6.49
CA ILE A 46 1.90 4.53 6.52
C ILE A 46 0.91 3.57 5.87
N ARG A 47 -0.36 3.62 6.28
CA ARG A 47 -1.42 3.08 5.43
C ARG A 47 -1.76 4.05 4.31
N HIS A 48 -2.47 3.57 3.29
CA HIS A 48 -3.09 4.45 2.31
C HIS A 48 -4.07 5.45 2.98
N ALA A 49 -4.24 6.62 2.38
CA ALA A 49 -5.13 7.67 2.83
C ALA A 49 -6.62 7.34 2.63
N GLU A 50 -7.50 8.27 2.99
CA GLU A 50 -8.95 8.05 3.12
C GLU A 50 -9.60 7.46 1.86
N LYS A 51 -10.32 6.35 2.06
CA LYS A 51 -11.06 5.59 1.04
C LYS A 51 -12.58 5.75 1.21
N PRO A 52 -13.39 5.43 0.18
CA PRO A 52 -14.83 5.28 0.36
C PRO A 52 -15.15 4.25 1.46
N ASP A 53 -16.19 4.52 2.23
CA ASP A 53 -16.65 3.65 3.33
C ASP A 53 -17.76 2.66 2.90
N GLY A 54 -18.14 2.68 1.63
CA GLY A 54 -19.21 1.85 1.08
C GLY A 54 -20.62 2.40 1.30
N SER A 55 -20.78 3.52 2.02
CA SER A 55 -22.08 4.17 2.23
C SER A 55 -22.53 5.04 1.04
N GLY A 56 -21.70 5.12 0.00
CA GLY A 56 -21.89 5.99 -1.16
C GLY A 56 -20.88 7.14 -1.15
N LYS A 57 -21.31 8.34 -0.78
CA LYS A 57 -20.42 9.51 -0.67
C LYS A 57 -19.65 9.46 0.67
N PRO A 58 -18.39 9.91 0.72
CA PRO A 58 -17.59 10.45 -0.38
C PRO A 58 -17.11 9.37 -1.35
N TYR A 59 -17.15 9.69 -2.65
CA TYR A 59 -16.69 8.77 -3.71
C TYR A 59 -15.16 8.76 -3.80
N GLY A 60 -14.61 7.65 -4.29
CA GLY A 60 -13.22 7.57 -4.71
C GLY A 60 -13.06 8.28 -6.06
N LEU A 61 -11.95 8.98 -6.24
CA LEU A 61 -11.67 9.81 -7.40
C LEU A 61 -10.28 9.51 -7.95
N THR A 62 -10.14 9.39 -9.26
CA THR A 62 -8.83 9.42 -9.92
C THR A 62 -8.18 10.81 -9.77
N ALA A 63 -6.92 10.94 -10.19
CA ALA A 63 -6.23 12.23 -10.22
C ALA A 63 -6.95 13.26 -11.12
N ASP A 64 -7.65 12.80 -12.15
CA ASP A 64 -8.42 13.63 -13.09
C ASP A 64 -9.83 13.98 -12.55
N GLY A 65 -10.21 13.42 -11.40
CA GLY A 65 -11.51 13.65 -10.76
C GLY A 65 -12.63 12.71 -11.20
N ASP A 66 -12.32 11.68 -11.99
CA ASP A 66 -13.28 10.64 -12.37
C ASP A 66 -13.59 9.71 -11.20
N ARG A 67 -14.83 9.21 -11.11
CA ARG A 67 -15.19 8.26 -10.07
C ARG A 67 -14.50 6.93 -10.30
N ASP A 68 -13.84 6.44 -9.25
CA ASP A 68 -13.17 5.14 -9.22
C ASP A 68 -13.23 4.60 -7.80
N GLU A 69 -13.90 3.46 -7.62
CA GLU A 69 -14.12 2.91 -6.29
C GLU A 69 -12.81 2.54 -5.60
N GLU A 70 -11.78 2.17 -6.37
CA GLU A 70 -10.45 1.79 -5.88
C GLU A 70 -9.50 2.96 -5.62
N SER A 71 -9.97 4.19 -5.78
CA SER A 71 -9.17 5.40 -5.57
C SER A 71 -9.47 6.09 -4.24
N LEU A 72 -8.61 7.03 -3.89
CA LEU A 72 -8.76 7.90 -2.73
C LEU A 72 -9.99 8.80 -2.85
N THR A 73 -10.60 9.13 -1.72
CA THR A 73 -11.60 10.21 -1.64
C THR A 73 -10.93 11.57 -1.79
N THR A 74 -11.71 12.65 -1.96
CA THR A 74 -11.16 14.03 -1.90
C THR A 74 -10.32 14.26 -0.64
N ARG A 75 -10.80 13.79 0.53
CA ARG A 75 -10.04 13.88 1.78
C ARG A 75 -8.72 13.10 1.71
N GLY A 76 -8.74 11.92 1.09
CA GLY A 76 -7.55 11.10 0.91
C GLY A 76 -6.50 11.80 0.04
N TRP A 77 -6.92 12.43 -1.06
CA TRP A 77 -6.04 13.26 -1.88
C TRP A 77 -5.50 14.49 -1.14
N THR A 78 -6.32 15.14 -0.30
CA THR A 78 -5.84 16.22 0.58
C THR A 78 -4.73 15.72 1.51
N ARG A 79 -4.90 14.55 2.14
CA ARG A 79 -3.85 13.94 2.97
C ARG A 79 -2.61 13.63 2.15
N ALA A 80 -2.77 13.03 0.98
CA ALA A 80 -1.66 12.68 0.09
C ALA A 80 -0.79 13.89 -0.25
N GLY A 81 -1.40 15.03 -0.56
CA GLY A 81 -0.69 16.30 -0.74
C GLY A 81 -0.04 16.82 0.54
N ALA A 82 -0.74 16.72 1.69
CA ALA A 82 -0.22 17.17 2.98
C ALA A 82 0.99 16.36 3.48
N LEU A 83 1.17 15.12 3.01
CA LEU A 83 2.37 14.32 3.31
C LEU A 83 3.66 14.97 2.78
N ILE A 84 3.59 15.86 1.79
CA ILE A 84 4.74 16.65 1.34
C ILE A 84 5.26 17.51 2.49
N GLY A 85 4.39 18.27 3.16
CA GLY A 85 4.79 19.09 4.31
C GLY A 85 5.28 18.26 5.51
N LEU A 86 4.91 16.97 5.57
CA LEU A 86 5.35 16.07 6.63
C LEU A 86 6.77 15.52 6.42
N PHE A 87 7.06 15.06 5.20
CA PHE A 87 8.29 14.33 4.87
C PHE A 87 9.29 15.16 4.05
N ASP A 88 8.84 16.26 3.46
CA ASP A 88 9.64 17.25 2.74
C ASP A 88 9.23 18.70 3.14
N PRO A 89 9.33 19.08 4.42
CA PRO A 89 9.02 20.44 4.83
C PRO A 89 10.02 21.42 4.20
N ARG A 90 9.51 22.58 3.75
CA ARG A 90 10.29 23.68 3.17
C ARG A 90 10.05 24.98 3.92
N ASN A 91 11.08 25.80 4.02
CA ASN A 91 10.97 27.18 4.47
C ASN A 91 10.29 28.03 3.39
N GLY A 92 9.91 29.27 3.73
CA GLY A 92 9.28 30.18 2.77
C GLY A 92 10.13 30.53 1.54
N ASP A 93 11.45 30.32 1.62
CA ASP A 93 12.40 30.49 0.51
C ASP A 93 12.63 29.21 -0.31
N GLY A 94 11.94 28.11 0.01
CA GLY A 94 12.07 26.81 -0.66
C GLY A 94 13.25 25.95 -0.18
N SER A 95 14.07 26.43 0.75
CA SER A 95 15.12 25.61 1.38
C SER A 95 14.51 24.53 2.29
N PRO A 96 15.20 23.38 2.51
CA PRO A 96 14.72 22.36 3.45
C PRO A 96 14.50 22.92 4.86
N ALA A 97 13.31 22.70 5.41
CA ALA A 97 12.99 22.99 6.79
C ALA A 97 13.25 21.77 7.70
N ALA A 98 13.25 22.01 9.01
CA ALA A 98 13.42 20.94 9.99
C ALA A 98 12.26 19.95 9.94
N LEU A 99 12.59 18.66 9.87
CA LEU A 99 11.63 17.57 10.04
C LEU A 99 11.25 17.44 11.52
N ARG A 100 10.04 16.94 11.77
CA ARG A 100 9.65 16.57 13.13
C ARG A 100 10.60 15.48 13.64
N PRO A 101 11.02 15.49 14.92
CA PRO A 101 11.95 14.50 15.45
C PRO A 101 11.51 13.07 15.13
N GLY A 102 12.46 12.19 14.76
CA GLY A 102 12.19 10.80 14.40
C GLY A 102 11.74 10.57 12.94
N LEU A 103 11.19 11.58 12.27
CA LEU A 103 10.88 11.50 10.85
C LEU A 103 12.09 11.83 9.99
N ALA A 104 12.10 11.27 8.79
CA ALA A 104 13.13 11.56 7.80
C ALA A 104 12.53 11.76 6.42
N ARG A 105 13.28 12.43 5.55
CA ARG A 105 12.96 12.50 4.13
C ARG A 105 13.27 11.13 3.50
N PRO A 106 12.30 10.45 2.86
CA PRO A 106 12.56 9.14 2.27
C PRO A 106 13.44 9.26 1.04
N ALA A 107 14.45 8.40 0.95
CA ALA A 107 15.26 8.18 -0.25
C ALA A 107 14.63 7.13 -1.18
N THR A 108 13.88 6.18 -0.61
CA THR A 108 13.10 5.18 -1.36
C THR A 108 11.65 5.17 -0.87
N ILE A 109 10.70 5.05 -1.80
CA ILE A 109 9.27 4.98 -1.51
C ILE A 109 8.71 3.72 -2.15
N PHE A 110 8.11 2.84 -1.36
CA PHE A 110 7.36 1.68 -1.82
C PHE A 110 5.86 1.90 -1.64
N ALA A 111 5.06 1.36 -2.56
CA ALA A 111 3.62 1.23 -2.39
C ALA A 111 3.12 -0.09 -2.98
N SER A 112 2.01 -0.63 -2.46
CA SER A 112 1.43 -1.85 -3.05
C SER A 112 0.96 -1.57 -4.46
N ASN A 113 1.32 -2.47 -5.37
CA ASN A 113 0.72 -2.55 -6.68
C ASN A 113 -0.76 -2.95 -6.59
N ALA A 114 -1.61 -2.26 -7.34
CA ALA A 114 -3.03 -2.59 -7.45
C ALA A 114 -3.28 -3.89 -8.24
N GLY A 115 -2.38 -4.31 -9.12
CA GLY A 115 -2.67 -5.34 -10.12
C GLY A 115 -3.87 -4.93 -10.99
N ALA A 116 -4.62 -5.91 -11.50
CA ALA A 116 -5.77 -5.64 -12.37
C ALA A 116 -7.00 -5.08 -11.64
N HIS A 117 -7.20 -5.45 -10.36
CA HIS A 117 -8.46 -5.21 -9.63
C HIS A 117 -8.26 -4.75 -8.18
N GLY A 118 -7.05 -4.35 -7.80
CA GLY A 118 -6.74 -3.98 -6.43
C GLY A 118 -6.79 -2.47 -6.18
N SER A 119 -6.62 -2.14 -4.90
CA SER A 119 -6.62 -0.77 -4.40
C SER A 119 -5.45 0.04 -4.98
N LYS A 120 -5.76 1.14 -5.68
CA LYS A 120 -4.78 2.13 -6.19
C LYS A 120 -4.28 3.06 -5.08
N ARG A 121 -4.97 3.04 -3.95
CA ARG A 121 -4.84 4.00 -2.84
C ARG A 121 -3.44 4.05 -2.23
N PRO A 122 -2.70 2.94 -2.01
CA PRO A 122 -1.35 3.00 -1.47
C PRO A 122 -0.42 3.83 -2.35
N GLU A 123 -0.43 3.59 -3.66
CA GLU A 123 0.37 4.36 -4.62
C GLU A 123 -0.08 5.82 -4.64
N GLN A 124 -1.38 6.08 -4.86
CA GLN A 124 -1.95 7.43 -4.90
C GLN A 124 -1.62 8.27 -3.64
N THR A 125 -1.51 7.62 -2.48
CA THR A 125 -1.19 8.28 -1.21
C THR A 125 0.20 8.91 -1.23
N VAL A 126 1.17 8.26 -1.87
CA VAL A 126 2.58 8.71 -1.86
C VAL A 126 3.03 9.35 -3.18
N THR A 127 2.24 9.25 -4.25
CA THR A 127 2.56 9.87 -5.54
C THR A 127 2.88 11.37 -5.43
N PRO A 128 2.12 12.22 -4.70
CA PRO A 128 2.47 13.64 -4.56
C PRO A 128 3.81 13.87 -3.87
N LEU A 129 4.12 13.07 -2.83
CA LEU A 129 5.40 13.14 -2.13
C LEU A 129 6.56 12.70 -3.02
N ALA A 130 6.39 11.60 -3.77
CA ALA A 130 7.41 11.13 -4.69
C ALA A 130 7.74 12.18 -5.77
N ALA A 131 6.70 12.81 -6.34
CA ALA A 131 6.87 13.91 -7.28
C ALA A 131 7.63 15.11 -6.67
N ALA A 132 7.29 15.52 -5.45
CA ALA A 132 7.98 16.61 -4.75
C ALA A 132 9.47 16.32 -4.48
N LEU A 133 9.81 15.04 -4.28
CA LEU A 133 11.19 14.58 -4.06
C LEU A 133 11.96 14.30 -5.36
N GLY A 134 11.29 14.33 -6.53
CA GLY A 134 11.89 13.91 -7.80
C GLY A 134 12.16 12.40 -7.87
N SER A 135 11.43 11.61 -7.08
CA SER A 135 11.57 10.16 -6.98
C SER A 135 10.40 9.44 -7.66
N THR A 136 10.61 8.18 -8.05
CA THR A 136 9.54 7.28 -8.49
C THR A 136 9.04 6.43 -7.32
N VAL A 137 7.75 6.11 -7.31
CA VAL A 137 7.19 5.12 -6.37
C VAL A 137 7.54 3.72 -6.89
N ASP A 138 8.13 2.89 -6.03
CA ASP A 138 8.38 1.49 -6.33
C ASP A 138 7.14 0.65 -6.02
N THR A 139 6.50 0.16 -7.08
CA THR A 139 5.26 -0.63 -7.01
C THR A 139 5.48 -2.07 -7.47
N ARG A 140 6.69 -2.63 -7.29
CA ARG A 140 6.98 -4.01 -7.73
C ARG A 140 6.27 -5.10 -6.92
N PHE A 141 5.77 -4.78 -5.73
CA PHE A 141 5.14 -5.75 -4.82
C PHE A 141 3.65 -5.46 -4.64
N SER A 142 2.81 -6.48 -4.68
CA SER A 142 1.38 -6.42 -4.40
C SER A 142 1.05 -6.91 -2.99
N LYS A 143 -0.21 -6.75 -2.58
CA LYS A 143 -0.77 -7.43 -1.40
C LYS A 143 -0.43 -8.94 -1.47
N GLY A 144 0.02 -9.50 -0.35
CA GLY A 144 0.46 -10.89 -0.26
C GLY A 144 1.95 -11.13 -0.58
N GLN A 145 2.68 -10.08 -0.97
CA GLN A 145 4.14 -10.13 -1.24
C GLN A 145 4.93 -9.35 -0.18
N GLU A 146 4.42 -9.29 1.05
CA GLU A 146 5.05 -8.54 2.15
C GLU A 146 6.43 -9.11 2.53
N ALA A 147 6.64 -10.42 2.37
CA ALA A 147 7.93 -11.05 2.61
C ALA A 147 8.99 -10.61 1.58
N GLU A 148 8.61 -10.56 0.30
CA GLU A 148 9.44 -10.09 -0.81
C GLU A 148 9.75 -8.60 -0.68
N LEU A 149 8.75 -7.79 -0.28
CA LEU A 149 8.95 -6.38 0.04
C LEU A 149 10.01 -6.21 1.14
N VAL A 150 9.90 -6.94 2.25
CA VAL A 150 10.86 -6.85 3.36
C VAL A 150 12.25 -7.33 2.94
N ALA A 151 12.33 -8.40 2.15
CA ALA A 151 13.61 -8.86 1.59
C ALA A 151 14.25 -7.77 0.69
N ALA A 152 13.47 -7.03 -0.09
CA ALA A 152 13.96 -5.96 -0.95
C ALA A 152 14.47 -4.72 -0.20
N LEU A 153 14.14 -4.57 1.09
CA LEU A 153 14.70 -3.49 1.92
C LEU A 153 16.22 -3.63 2.08
N ALA A 154 16.75 -4.85 2.04
CA ALA A 154 18.18 -5.09 2.00
C ALA A 154 18.75 -4.60 0.66
N GLY A 155 19.47 -3.47 0.71
CA GLY A 155 20.01 -2.78 -0.47
C GLY A 155 19.20 -1.57 -0.94
N ALA A 156 18.04 -1.29 -0.34
CA ALA A 156 17.30 -0.06 -0.63
C ALA A 156 17.99 1.16 0.00
N PRO A 157 18.21 2.26 -0.76
CA PRO A 157 18.67 3.53 -0.19
C PRO A 157 17.71 4.02 0.89
N GLY A 158 18.21 4.13 2.12
CA GLY A 158 17.44 4.63 3.27
C GLY A 158 17.54 6.14 3.42
N PRO A 159 16.61 6.78 4.14
CA PRO A 159 15.41 6.23 4.80
C PRO A 159 14.34 5.73 3.82
N VAL A 160 13.53 4.74 4.23
CA VAL A 160 12.48 4.16 3.39
C VAL A 160 11.10 4.55 3.88
N LEU A 161 10.19 4.92 2.97
CA LEU A 161 8.75 5.06 3.24
C LEU A 161 7.98 3.94 2.53
N ILE A 162 7.04 3.29 3.22
CA ILE A 162 6.16 2.26 2.69
C ILE A 162 4.71 2.71 2.87
N SER A 163 3.91 2.69 1.79
CA SER A 163 2.46 2.85 1.85
C SER A 163 1.75 1.54 1.56
N TRP A 164 0.84 1.11 2.43
CA TRP A 164 0.21 -0.20 2.33
C TRP A 164 -1.28 -0.22 2.74
N GLN A 165 -1.95 -1.36 2.58
CA GLN A 165 -3.27 -1.59 3.19
C GLN A 165 -3.10 -1.90 4.68
N HIS A 166 -3.98 -1.32 5.51
CA HIS A 166 -3.83 -1.37 6.96
C HIS A 166 -3.94 -2.80 7.53
N GLU A 167 -4.71 -3.68 6.88
CA GLU A 167 -4.86 -5.09 7.26
C GLU A 167 -3.58 -5.90 7.05
N ASN A 168 -2.68 -5.42 6.19
CA ASN A 168 -1.48 -6.14 5.77
C ASN A 168 -0.19 -5.56 6.39
N ILE A 169 -0.24 -4.40 7.05
CA ILE A 169 0.94 -3.81 7.72
C ILE A 169 1.50 -4.76 8.79
N GLY A 170 0.64 -5.49 9.51
CA GLY A 170 1.07 -6.50 10.48
C GLY A 170 1.94 -7.61 9.87
N SER A 171 1.67 -8.00 8.61
CA SER A 171 2.48 -8.99 7.90
C SER A 171 3.86 -8.44 7.55
N ILE A 172 3.96 -7.18 7.12
CA ILE A 172 5.26 -6.51 6.91
C ILE A 172 6.08 -6.55 8.21
N ILE A 173 5.47 -6.17 9.33
CA ILE A 173 6.12 -6.14 10.65
C ILE A 173 6.61 -7.54 11.05
N ALA A 174 5.80 -8.58 10.85
CA ALA A 174 6.18 -9.96 11.17
C ALA A 174 7.43 -10.42 10.39
N HIS A 175 7.64 -9.91 9.18
CA HIS A 175 8.82 -10.21 8.38
C HIS A 175 10.07 -9.37 8.73
N LEU A 176 9.94 -8.26 9.47
CA LEU A 176 11.09 -7.44 9.92
C LEU A 176 11.95 -8.14 10.98
N GLY A 177 11.44 -9.20 11.62
CA GLY A 177 12.10 -9.91 12.70
C GLY A 177 11.78 -9.31 14.08
N GLN A 178 12.79 -9.19 14.95
CA GLN A 178 12.58 -8.69 16.30
C GLN A 178 12.27 -7.19 16.31
N VAL A 179 11.16 -6.80 16.92
CA VAL A 179 10.72 -5.41 17.07
C VAL A 179 10.47 -5.11 18.55
N THR A 180 10.88 -3.95 19.05
CA THR A 180 10.72 -3.58 20.45
C THR A 180 10.41 -2.07 20.60
N PRO A 181 9.38 -1.67 21.38
CA PRO A 181 8.34 -2.52 21.95
C PRO A 181 7.51 -3.20 20.86
N THR A 182 6.73 -4.22 21.23
CA THR A 182 5.81 -4.90 20.31
C THR A 182 4.81 -3.89 19.73
N PRO A 183 4.67 -3.78 18.40
CA PRO A 183 3.66 -2.92 17.80
C PRO A 183 2.23 -3.40 18.10
N PRO A 184 1.23 -2.50 18.02
CA PRO A 184 -0.18 -2.87 18.08
C PRO A 184 -0.52 -4.00 17.12
N SER A 185 -1.35 -4.94 17.57
CA SER A 185 -1.71 -6.14 16.79
C SER A 185 -2.61 -5.85 15.59
N SER A 186 -3.24 -4.68 15.56
CA SER A 186 -4.09 -4.23 14.47
C SER A 186 -3.93 -2.74 14.22
N TRP A 187 -4.20 -2.33 12.99
CA TRP A 187 -4.27 -0.93 12.60
C TRP A 187 -5.75 -0.56 12.43
N PRO A 188 -6.36 0.25 13.32
CA PRO A 188 -7.78 0.58 13.24
C PRO A 188 -8.17 1.30 11.93
N GLY A 189 -9.32 0.92 11.36
CA GLY A 189 -9.75 1.31 10.02
C GLY A 189 -9.98 2.82 9.82
N GLU A 190 -10.18 3.55 10.91
CA GLU A 190 -10.36 5.00 10.95
C GLU A 190 -9.06 5.80 11.12
N ARG A 191 -7.95 5.15 11.50
CA ARG A 191 -6.68 5.81 11.79
C ARG A 191 -5.81 6.03 10.55
N PHE A 192 -6.11 7.00 9.70
CA PHE A 192 -5.32 7.36 8.50
C PHE A 192 -4.07 8.22 8.79
N ASP A 193 -3.91 8.57 10.06
CA ASP A 193 -3.11 9.66 10.60
C ASP A 193 -1.90 9.16 11.40
N LEU A 194 -1.37 7.99 11.06
CA LEU A 194 -0.22 7.40 11.74
C LEU A 194 0.95 7.16 10.79
N VAL A 195 2.15 7.22 11.36
CA VAL A 195 3.40 6.76 10.79
C VAL A 195 4.01 5.80 11.81
N TYR A 196 4.20 4.55 11.43
CA TYR A 196 5.00 3.61 12.20
C TYR A 196 6.47 3.80 11.84
N LEU A 197 7.33 3.94 12.84
CA LEU A 197 8.77 4.09 12.67
C LEU A 197 9.46 2.84 13.17
N PHE A 198 10.40 2.34 12.37
CA PHE A 198 11.30 1.25 12.74
C PHE A 198 12.72 1.73 12.55
N THR A 199 13.40 2.02 13.65
CA THR A 199 14.82 2.41 13.66
C THR A 199 15.66 1.18 13.97
N ARG A 200 16.63 0.87 13.12
CA ARG A 200 17.46 -0.33 13.29
C ARG A 200 18.28 -0.27 14.58
N ASN A 201 18.39 -1.40 15.26
CA ASN A 201 19.25 -1.60 16.43
C ASN A 201 20.10 -2.89 16.27
N ASP A 202 20.92 -3.23 17.26
CA ASP A 202 21.84 -4.38 17.20
C ASP A 202 21.15 -5.74 16.99
N LYS A 203 19.86 -5.85 17.37
CA LYS A 203 19.11 -7.11 17.41
C LYS A 203 17.90 -7.14 16.49
N GLY A 204 17.53 -6.02 15.87
CA GLY A 204 16.30 -5.86 15.12
C GLY A 204 15.91 -4.38 15.02
N TRP A 205 14.72 -4.03 15.49
CA TRP A 205 14.13 -2.69 15.29
C TRP A 205 13.54 -2.10 16.57
N ASN A 206 13.81 -0.82 16.81
CA ASN A 206 13.08 0.00 17.76
C ASN A 206 11.82 0.54 17.08
N PHE A 207 10.65 0.28 17.70
CA PHE A 207 9.36 0.75 17.21
C PHE A 207 8.92 2.04 17.90
N ALA A 208 8.40 2.97 17.11
CA ALA A 208 7.70 4.14 17.60
C ALA A 208 6.51 4.49 16.69
N GLN A 209 5.57 5.27 17.20
CA GLN A 209 4.47 5.83 16.42
C GLN A 209 4.59 7.35 16.37
N HIS A 210 4.36 7.92 15.19
CA HIS A 210 4.12 9.33 15.01
C HIS A 210 2.71 9.56 14.50
N THR A 211 2.01 10.51 15.10
CA THR A 211 0.74 11.00 14.56
C THR A 211 1.02 12.04 13.47
N GLN A 212 0.35 11.90 12.33
CA GLN A 212 0.51 12.77 11.18
C GLN A 212 0.00 14.18 11.51
N ASN A 213 -1.19 14.29 12.13
CA ASN A 213 -1.87 15.55 12.46
C ASN A 213 -1.93 16.50 11.26
N LEU A 214 -2.31 15.97 10.09
CA LEU A 214 -2.32 16.72 8.83
C LEU A 214 -3.68 17.33 8.54
N LEU A 215 -4.74 16.62 8.90
CA LEU A 215 -6.11 17.03 8.62
C LEU A 215 -6.90 17.22 9.91
N SER A 216 -7.95 18.05 9.84
CA SER A 216 -8.90 18.18 10.95
C SER A 216 -9.53 16.83 11.30
N GLY A 217 -9.60 16.52 12.59
CA GLY A 217 -10.10 15.24 13.10
C GLY A 217 -9.05 14.14 13.25
N ASP A 218 -7.79 14.39 12.85
CA ASP A 218 -6.67 13.50 13.19
C ASP A 218 -6.49 13.43 14.71
N SER A 219 -6.12 12.25 15.21
CA SER A 219 -5.89 12.02 16.63
C SER A 219 -4.42 12.22 16.96
N ALA A 220 -4.14 13.03 17.98
CA ALA A 220 -2.78 13.22 18.49
C ALA A 220 -2.26 12.01 19.28
N THR A 221 -3.11 11.03 19.58
CA THR A 221 -2.77 9.86 20.40
C THR A 221 -2.35 8.68 19.52
N PRO A 222 -1.23 8.00 19.82
CA PRO A 222 -0.90 6.70 19.23
C PRO A 222 -2.00 5.65 19.47
N ILE A 223 -1.97 4.54 18.73
CA ILE A 223 -2.81 3.38 19.01
C ILE A 223 -2.11 2.41 19.96
N SER A 224 -2.89 1.68 20.76
CA SER A 224 -2.42 0.66 21.71
C SER A 224 -2.42 -0.73 21.10
#